data_AF-A0A4Y7QTM5-F1
#
_entry.id   AF-A0A4Y7QTM5-F1
#
_cell.length_a   1.000
_cell.length_b   1.000
_cell.length_c   1.000
_cell.angle_alpha   90.00
_cell.angle_beta   90.00
_cell.angle_gamma   90.00
#
_symmetry.space_group_name_H-M   'P 1'
#
loop_
_entity.id
_entity.type
_entity.pdbx_description
1 polymer ?
#
loop_
_entity_poly.entity_id
_entity_poly.type
_entity_poly.pdbx_seq_one_letter_code
_entity_poly.pdbx_strand_id
1 'polypeptide(L)' 'MDGIKEMRSLTKDVEFVNPPGRHGRRGSTKAHNEMLKIIDSASDYGSFVKGLNEWAENRIKNGIMDLPEGLRR' A
#
# COMPACT_ATOMS: atom_id res chain seq x y z
N MET A 1 22.77 0.46 0.19
CA MET A 1 21.41 0.37 0.77
C MET A 1 20.60 1.65 0.56
N ASP A 2 21.20 2.72 0.03
CA ASP A 2 20.57 4.05 -0.03
C ASP A 2 19.58 4.22 -1.18
N GLY A 3 19.79 3.57 -2.33
CA GLY A 3 18.84 3.65 -3.46
C GLY A 3 17.42 3.14 -3.14
N ILE A 4 17.30 2.05 -2.37
CA ILE A 4 15.99 1.55 -1.92
C ILE A 4 15.33 2.52 -0.94
N LYS A 5 16.11 3.35 -0.21
CA LYS A 5 15.61 4.35 0.74
C LYS A 5 15.08 5.59 0.01
N GLU A 6 15.73 6.02 -1.06
CA GLU A 6 15.34 7.19 -1.86
C GLU A 6 14.12 6.94 -2.74
N MET A 7 13.92 5.70 -3.20
CA MET A 7 12.72 5.32 -3.97
C MET A 7 11.44 5.19 -3.12
N ARG A 8 11.54 5.32 -1.80
CA ARG A 8 10.36 5.28 -0.93
C ARG A 8 9.75 6.67 -0.92
N SER A 9 8.46 6.78 -1.22
CA SER A 9 7.66 7.86 -0.63
C SER A 9 7.97 7.83 0.86
N LEU A 10 8.39 8.96 1.44
CA LEU A 10 8.59 9.00 2.89
C LEU A 10 7.29 8.52 3.49
N THR A 11 7.32 7.43 4.24
CA THR A 11 6.09 6.74 4.65
C THR A 11 5.15 7.72 5.36
N LYS A 12 5.68 8.74 6.03
CA LYS A 12 4.97 9.88 6.63
C LYS A 12 4.00 10.65 5.70
N ASP A 13 4.23 10.63 4.40
CA ASP A 13 3.48 11.38 3.38
C ASP A 13 2.40 10.52 2.70
N VAL A 14 2.31 9.23 3.04
CA VAL A 14 1.24 8.36 2.53
C VAL A 14 -0.09 8.72 3.18
N GLU A 15 -1.02 9.18 2.35
CA GLU A 15 -2.38 9.53 2.73
C GLU A 15 -3.36 8.40 2.42
N PHE A 16 -4.18 8.08 3.41
CA PHE A 16 -5.25 7.10 3.29
C PHE A 16 -6.60 7.79 3.08
N VAL A 17 -7.49 7.20 2.28
CA VAL A 17 -8.80 7.80 1.99
C VAL A 17 -9.99 7.08 2.66
N ASN A 18 -9.93 5.75 2.86
CA ASN A 18 -11.09 4.98 3.35
C ASN A 18 -10.78 4.00 4.50
N PRO A 19 -10.75 4.43 5.78
CA PRO A 19 -11.04 5.78 6.26
C PRO A 19 -9.87 6.75 6.05
N PRO A 20 -10.13 8.07 6.10
CA PRO A 20 -9.11 9.09 5.99
C PRO A 20 -8.04 8.93 7.08
N GLY A 21 -6.77 9.09 6.70
CA GLY A 21 -5.68 8.98 7.64
C GLY A 21 -4.33 9.26 7.01
N ARG A 22 -3.27 9.16 7.82
CA ARG A 22 -1.89 9.18 7.36
C ARG A 22 -1.12 8.07 8.02
N HIS A 23 -0.11 7.57 7.33
CA HIS A 23 0.78 6.57 7.89
C HIS A 23 1.43 7.07 9.20
N GLY A 24 1.52 6.19 10.19
CA GLY A 24 2.00 6.54 11.52
C GLY A 24 1.02 7.36 12.37
N ARG A 25 -0.19 7.64 11.88
CA ARG A 25 -1.28 8.28 12.64
C ARG A 25 -2.51 7.38 12.74
N ARG A 26 -3.61 7.93 13.26
CA ARG A 26 -4.90 7.24 13.36
C ARG A 26 -5.30 6.67 11.99
N GLY A 27 -5.66 5.40 11.96
CA GLY A 27 -5.96 4.66 10.73
C GLY A 27 -4.79 3.82 10.18
N SER A 28 -3.54 4.07 10.61
CA SER A 28 -2.36 3.33 10.14
C SER A 28 -2.38 1.85 10.51
N THR A 29 -2.75 1.50 11.75
CA THR A 29 -2.84 0.09 12.18
C THR A 29 -3.85 -0.70 11.34
N LYS A 30 -4.97 -0.08 10.96
CA LYS A 30 -5.98 -0.71 10.10
C LYS A 30 -5.40 -0.96 8.70
N ALA A 31 -4.75 0.05 8.11
CA ALA A 31 -4.09 -0.08 6.81
C ALA A 31 -3.04 -1.21 6.82
N HIS A 32 -2.22 -1.30 7.87
CA HIS A 32 -1.24 -2.37 8.02
C HIS A 32 -1.89 -3.75 8.13
N ASN A 33 -2.94 -3.90 8.93
CA ASN A 33 -3.65 -5.18 9.07
C ASN A 33 -4.35 -5.62 7.79
N GLU A 34 -4.85 -4.67 6.98
CA GLU A 34 -5.40 -4.97 5.66
C GLU A 34 -4.32 -5.49 4.71
N MET A 35 -3.14 -4.86 4.68
CA MET A 35 -2.01 -5.35 3.90
C MET A 35 -1.54 -6.74 4.33
N LEU A 36 -1.46 -7.00 5.64
CA LEU A 36 -1.10 -8.33 6.16
C LEU A 36 -2.10 -9.39 5.68
N LYS A 37 -3.40 -9.09 5.70
CA LYS A 37 -4.42 -10.02 5.17
C LYS A 37 -4.24 -10.33 3.69
N ILE A 38 -3.87 -9.36 2.86
CA ILE A 38 -3.60 -9.59 1.43
C ILE A 38 -2.45 -10.57 1.29
N ILE A 39 -1.36 -10.36 2.03
CA ILE A 39 -0.18 -11.23 2.02
C ILE A 39 -0.55 -12.64 2.48
N ASP A 40 -1.26 -12.77 3.61
CA ASP A 40 -1.60 -14.06 4.21
C ASP A 40 -2.60 -14.87 3.36
N SER A 41 -3.45 -14.18 2.59
CA SER A 41 -4.47 -14.81 1.74
C SER A 41 -4.00 -15.13 0.32
N ALA A 42 -2.87 -14.59 -0.13
CA ALA A 42 -2.40 -14.76 -1.49
C ALA A 42 -1.80 -16.16 -1.70
N SER A 43 -2.34 -16.90 -2.67
CA SER A 43 -1.81 -18.21 -3.06
C SER A 43 -0.49 -18.15 -3.83
N ASP A 44 -0.24 -17.01 -4.47
CA ASP A 44 0.90 -16.78 -5.35
C ASP A 44 1.15 -15.28 -5.50
N TYR A 45 2.29 -14.95 -6.12
CA TYR A 45 2.70 -13.56 -6.32
C TYR A 45 1.70 -12.75 -7.18
N GLY A 46 1.09 -13.36 -8.20
CA GLY A 46 0.11 -12.67 -9.04
C GLY A 46 -1.14 -12.29 -8.27
N SER A 47 -1.65 -13.21 -7.46
CA SER A 47 -2.78 -13.00 -6.55
C SER A 47 -2.48 -11.93 -5.50
N PHE A 48 -1.26 -11.90 -4.95
CA PHE A 48 -0.79 -10.83 -4.08
C PHE A 48 -0.80 -9.46 -4.78
N VAL A 49 -0.20 -9.36 -5.98
CA VAL A 49 -0.13 -8.09 -6.70
C VAL A 49 -1.54 -7.59 -7.07
N LYS A 50 -2.44 -8.48 -7.48
CA LYS A 50 -3.84 -8.11 -7.76
C LYS A 50 -4.52 -7.52 -6.52
N GLY A 51 -4.46 -8.22 -5.38
CA GLY A 51 -5.06 -7.73 -4.14
C GLY A 51 -4.44 -6.42 -3.65
N LEU A 52 -3.12 -6.23 -3.86
CA LEU A 52 -2.44 -4.98 -3.54
C LEU A 52 -2.95 -3.80 -4.39
N ASN A 53 -3.18 -4.00 -5.70
CA ASN A 53 -3.71 -2.94 -6.58
C ASN A 53 -5.14 -2.58 -6.19
N GLU A 54 -6.01 -3.59 -5.99
CA GLU A 54 -7.39 -3.37 -5.54
C GLU A 54 -7.43 -2.63 -4.20
N TRP A 55 -6.55 -2.99 -3.26
CA TRP A 55 -6.43 -2.27 -1.99
C TRP A 55 -5.93 -0.84 -2.19
N ALA A 56 -4.91 -0.63 -3.03
CA ALA A 56 -4.34 0.70 -3.27
C ALA A 56 -5.36 1.65 -3.88
N GLU A 57 -6.12 1.21 -4.89
CA GLU A 57 -7.23 1.95 -5.50
C GLU A 57 -8.25 2.45 -4.47
N ASN A 58 -8.55 1.63 -3.49
CA ASN A 58 -9.54 1.95 -2.47
C ASN A 58 -8.98 2.71 -1.27
N ARG A 59 -7.67 2.58 -0.99
CA ARG A 59 -7.07 3.04 0.27
C ARG A 59 -6.06 4.15 0.13
N ILE A 60 -5.39 4.31 -1.00
CA ILE A 60 -4.39 5.36 -1.23
C ILE A 60 -4.98 6.48 -2.09
N LYS A 61 -4.62 7.73 -1.77
CA LYS A 61 -5.14 8.92 -2.45
C LYS A 61 -4.94 8.94 -3.97
N ASN A 62 -3.77 8.53 -4.48
CA ASN A 62 -3.55 8.42 -5.93
C ASN A 62 -3.71 6.97 -6.44
N GLY A 63 -4.35 6.10 -5.65
CA GLY A 63 -4.63 4.72 -6.03
C GLY A 63 -3.37 3.92 -6.38
N ILE A 64 -3.46 3.14 -7.46
CA ILE A 64 -2.36 2.33 -8.00
C ILE A 64 -1.13 3.17 -8.40
N MET A 65 -1.29 4.46 -8.71
CA MET A 65 -0.18 5.30 -9.18
C MET A 65 0.89 5.51 -8.10
N ASP A 66 0.50 5.44 -6.83
CA ASP A 66 1.41 5.51 -5.69
C ASP A 66 2.13 4.18 -5.40
N LEU A 67 1.80 3.10 -6.12
CA LEU A 67 2.57 1.85 -6.07
C LEU A 67 3.85 1.97 -6.92
N PRO A 68 4.92 1.23 -6.57
CA PRO A 68 6.09 1.07 -7.44
C PRO A 68 5.70 0.53 -8.82
N GLU A 69 6.38 0.98 -9.88
CA GLU A 69 6.03 0.65 -11.27
C GLU A 69 5.89 -0.85 -11.54
N GLY A 70 6.78 -1.69 -10.98
CA GLY A 70 6.71 -3.15 -11.12
C GLY A 70 5.52 -3.83 -10.40
N LEU A 71 4.75 -3.07 -9.63
CA LEU A 71 3.58 -3.53 -8.89
C LEU A 71 2.27 -2.93 -9.42
N ARG A 72 2.30 -1.99 -10.37
CA ARG A 72 1.09 -1.41 -10.98
C ARG A 72 0.53 -2.40 -12.01
N ARG A 73 -0.70 -2.86 -11.82
CA ARG A 73 -1.37 -3.80 -12.75
C ARG A 73 -2.82 -3.45 -12.97
#